data_AF-Q4RIR0-F1
#
_entry.id   AF-Q4RIR0-F1
#
_cell.length_a   1.000
_cell.length_b   1.000
_cell.length_c   1.000
_cell.angle_alpha   90.00
_cell.angle_beta   90.00
_cell.angle_gamma   90.00
#
_symmetry.space_group_name_H-M   'P 1'
#
loop_
_entity.id
_entity.type
_entity.pdbx_description
1 polymer ?
#
loop_
_entity_poly.entity_id
_entity_poly.type
_entity_poly.pdbx_seq_one_letter_code
_entity_poly.pdbx_strand_id
1 'polypeptide(L)'
;MHHNGTQDFVECLSNLTEGPQMCKRPFFCKVHDILENRKNKKTPEKNHEMKILRDLERYLDFHNVTCSRVLKNVTTSTTTELMPQFWEKVERCIQHHNTQKQ
;
A
#
# COMPACT_ATOMS: atom_id res chain seq x y z
N MET A 1 25.58 -0.73 19.35
CA MET A 1 24.22 -0.75 19.90
C MET A 1 23.38 -1.59 18.95
N HIS A 2 23.00 -2.81 19.35
CA HIS A 2 22.17 -3.68 18.51
C HIS A 2 20.74 -3.17 18.54
N HIS A 3 20.27 -2.61 17.42
CA HIS A 3 18.84 -2.40 17.21
C HIS A 3 18.20 -3.77 17.07
N ASN A 4 17.53 -4.25 18.12
CA ASN A 4 16.60 -5.36 18.05
C ASN A 4 15.39 -4.87 17.22
N GLY A 5 15.52 -4.93 15.90
CA GLY A 5 14.46 -4.55 14.98
C GLY A 5 13.37 -5.59 15.02
N THR A 6 12.26 -5.29 15.70
CA THR A 6 11.02 -6.04 15.53
C THR A 6 10.69 -6.05 14.05
N GLN A 7 10.76 -7.21 13.41
CA GLN A 7 10.40 -7.36 12.01
C GLN A 7 8.90 -7.04 11.87
N ASP A 8 8.57 -5.96 11.16
CA ASP A 8 7.19 -5.51 10.97
C ASP A 8 6.65 -6.11 9.66
N PHE A 9 5.62 -6.93 9.80
CA PHE A 9 5.02 -7.69 8.71
C PHE A 9 3.66 -7.11 8.33
N VAL A 10 3.38 -7.12 7.03
CA VAL A 10 2.09 -6.70 6.44
C VAL A 10 1.62 -7.72 5.43
N GLU A 11 0.36 -7.61 5.02
CA GLU A 11 -0.19 -8.43 3.94
C GLU A 11 0.61 -8.21 2.64
N CYS A 12 0.99 -9.30 1.99
CA CYS A 12 1.76 -9.26 0.76
C CYS A 12 0.91 -8.85 -0.44
N LEU A 13 1.39 -7.86 -1.21
CA LEU A 13 0.65 -7.29 -2.33
C LEU A 13 1.00 -7.88 -3.71
N SER A 14 1.71 -9.01 -3.78
CA SER A 14 2.21 -9.53 -5.07
C SER A 14 1.11 -9.74 -6.11
N ASN A 15 -0.06 -10.22 -5.67
CA ASN A 15 -1.25 -10.42 -6.51
C ASN A 15 -1.81 -9.12 -7.15
N LEU A 16 -1.40 -7.95 -6.65
CA LEU A 16 -1.80 -6.63 -7.15
C LEU A 16 -0.64 -5.87 -7.81
N THR A 17 0.53 -6.50 -7.89
CA THR A 17 1.73 -5.91 -8.52
C THR A 17 2.22 -6.69 -9.72
N GLU A 18 1.43 -7.66 -10.18
CA GLU A 18 1.72 -8.51 -11.33
C GLU A 18 0.48 -8.63 -12.23
N GLY A 19 0.69 -8.92 -13.51
CA GLY A 19 -0.38 -9.15 -14.47
C GLY A 19 -1.16 -7.88 -14.89
N PRO A 20 -2.30 -8.05 -15.58
CA PRO A 20 -3.01 -6.96 -16.27
C PRO A 20 -3.69 -5.95 -15.32
N GLN A 21 -3.77 -6.25 -14.02
CA GLN A 21 -4.34 -5.35 -13.00
C GLN A 21 -3.27 -4.72 -12.10
N MET A 22 -1.99 -4.89 -12.45
CA MET A 22 -0.85 -4.34 -11.74
C MET A 22 -1.01 -2.83 -11.51
N CYS A 23 -0.75 -2.39 -10.27
CA CYS A 23 -0.67 -0.97 -9.90
C CYS A 23 -1.91 -0.14 -10.23
N LYS A 24 -3.09 -0.76 -10.28
CA LYS A 24 -4.38 -0.06 -10.48
C LYS A 24 -5.05 0.30 -9.15
N ARG A 25 -6.29 0.81 -9.22
CA ARG A 25 -7.11 1.17 -8.06
C ARG A 25 -7.15 0.10 -6.95
N PRO A 26 -7.27 -1.22 -7.24
CA PRO A 26 -7.20 -2.26 -6.20
C PRO A 26 -5.92 -2.23 -5.37
N PHE A 27 -4.77 -2.03 -6.02
CA PHE A 27 -3.48 -1.90 -5.35
C PHE A 27 -3.49 -0.71 -4.37
N PHE A 28 -3.83 0.49 -4.85
CA PHE A 28 -3.83 1.70 -4.02
C PHE A 28 -4.84 1.62 -2.87
N CYS A 29 -6.01 1.03 -3.09
CA CYS A 29 -6.97 0.79 -2.02
C CYS A 29 -6.45 -0.19 -0.97
N LYS A 30 -5.67 -1.20 -1.37
CA LYS A 30 -5.11 -2.16 -0.44
C LYS A 30 -3.96 -1.57 0.39
N VAL A 31 -3.12 -0.74 -0.24
CA VAL A 31 -2.08 0.05 0.47
C VAL A 31 -2.74 0.98 1.48
N HIS A 32 -3.81 1.69 1.09
CA HIS A 32 -4.58 2.56 2.00
C HIS A 32 -5.12 1.77 3.20
N ASP A 33 -5.79 0.63 2.97
CA ASP A 33 -6.33 -0.24 4.03
C ASP A 33 -5.25 -0.72 5.01
N ILE A 34 -4.09 -1.17 4.51
CA ILE A 34 -2.95 -1.60 5.34
C ILE A 34 -2.43 -0.44 6.21
N LEU A 35 -2.22 0.74 5.62
CA LEU A 35 -1.71 1.91 6.34
C LEU A 35 -2.73 2.47 7.33
N GLU A 36 -4.01 2.48 6.96
CA GLU A 36 -5.10 2.91 7.84
C GLU A 36 -5.21 2.00 9.06
N ASN A 37 -5.18 0.67 8.88
CA ASN A 37 -5.22 -0.29 9.99
C ASN A 37 -4.00 -0.19 10.92
N ARG A 38 -2.90 0.40 10.44
CA ARG A 38 -1.68 0.65 11.20
C ARG A 38 -1.57 2.10 11.68
N LYS A 39 -2.57 2.95 11.46
CA LYS A 39 -2.47 4.39 11.75
C LYS A 39 -2.26 4.76 13.22
N ASN A 40 -2.54 3.84 14.14
CA ASN A 40 -2.31 4.04 15.58
C ASN A 40 -1.09 3.28 16.12
N LYS A 41 -0.39 2.48 15.27
CA LYS A 41 0.82 1.77 15.68
C LYS A 41 2.00 2.74 15.80
N LYS A 42 2.83 2.57 16.82
CA LYS A 42 4.11 3.28 16.97
C LYS A 42 5.16 2.54 16.15
N THR A 43 5.56 3.11 15.02
CA THR A 43 6.57 2.54 14.12
C THR A 43 7.66 3.57 13.85
N PRO A 44 8.91 3.16 13.57
CA PRO A 44 9.97 4.09 13.17
C PRO A 44 9.61 4.91 11.93
N GLU A 45 8.78 4.35 11.04
CA GLU A 45 8.39 4.94 9.76
C GLU A 45 7.06 5.71 9.83
N LYS A 46 6.56 5.99 11.04
CA LYS A 46 5.20 6.52 11.23
C LYS A 46 4.89 7.78 10.43
N ASN A 47 5.83 8.71 10.37
CA ASN A 47 5.68 9.95 9.61
C ASN A 47 5.60 9.69 8.10
N HIS A 48 6.37 8.72 7.61
CA HIS A 48 6.34 8.31 6.21
C HIS A 48 5.00 7.65 5.85
N GLU A 49 4.55 6.69 6.67
CA GLU A 49 3.25 6.03 6.51
C GLU A 49 2.10 7.05 6.46
N MET A 50 2.07 8.03 7.38
CA MET A 50 1.02 9.05 7.41
C MET A 50 1.06 9.99 6.21
N LYS A 51 2.25 10.28 5.67
CA LYS A 51 2.38 11.09 4.45
C LYS A 51 1.80 10.34 3.26
N ILE A 52 2.18 9.08 3.08
CA ILE A 52 1.67 8.24 1.98
C ILE A 52 0.16 8.03 2.11
N LEU A 53 -0.35 7.78 3.32
CA LEU A 53 -1.79 7.65 3.57
C LEU A 53 -2.57 8.89 3.10
N ARG A 54 -2.12 10.09 3.46
CA ARG A 54 -2.74 11.36 3.02
C ARG A 54 -2.70 11.55 1.51
N ASP A 55 -1.58 11.18 0.87
CA ASP A 55 -1.45 11.31 -0.58
C ASP A 55 -2.34 10.30 -1.31
N LEU A 56 -2.51 9.09 -0.75
CA LEU A 56 -3.48 8.10 -1.25
C LEU A 56 -4.92 8.57 -1.06
N GLU A 57 -5.29 9.12 0.10
CA GLU A 57 -6.63 9.66 0.35
C GLU A 57 -7.00 10.71 -0.71
N ARG A 58 -6.10 11.68 -0.98
CA ARG A 58 -6.31 12.69 -2.03
C ARG A 58 -6.44 12.07 -3.42
N TYR A 59 -5.59 11.11 -3.75
CA TYR A 59 -5.64 10.43 -5.04
C TYR A 59 -6.96 9.68 -5.24
N LEU A 60 -7.38 8.92 -4.23
CA LEU A 60 -8.60 8.12 -4.27
C LEU A 60 -9.85 9.00 -4.34
N ASP A 61 -9.87 10.10 -3.58
CA ASP A 61 -10.95 11.09 -3.62
C ASP A 61 -11.04 11.78 -4.99
N PHE A 62 -9.92 12.28 -5.51
CA PHE A 62 -9.85 12.89 -6.85
C PHE A 62 -10.38 11.95 -7.96
N HIS A 63 -10.15 10.65 -7.83
CA HIS A 63 -10.62 9.65 -8.79
C HIS A 63 -11.99 9.03 -8.44
N ASN A 64 -12.70 9.56 -7.44
CA ASN A 64 -13.99 9.07 -6.95
C ASN A 64 -13.98 7.56 -6.64
N VAL A 65 -12.91 7.09 -6.00
CA VAL A 65 -12.71 5.67 -5.69
C VAL A 65 -13.21 5.34 -4.29
N THR A 66 -14.25 4.53 -4.20
CA THR A 66 -14.70 3.96 -2.91
C THR A 66 -13.98 2.64 -2.62
N CYS A 67 -12.94 2.67 -1.79
CA CYS A 67 -12.12 1.47 -1.54
C CYS A 67 -12.89 0.30 -0.94
N SER A 68 -13.89 0.53 -0.08
CA SER A 68 -14.75 -0.55 0.43
C SER A 68 -15.51 -1.31 -0.66
N ARG A 69 -15.80 -0.67 -1.80
CA ARG A 69 -16.40 -1.34 -2.97
C ARG A 69 -15.36 -2.08 -3.80
N VAL A 70 -14.19 -1.47 -3.99
CA VAL A 70 -13.09 -2.06 -4.77
C VAL A 70 -12.59 -3.34 -4.09
N LEU A 71 -12.37 -3.30 -2.78
CA LEU A 71 -11.78 -4.38 -2.01
C LEU A 71 -12.69 -5.62 -1.88
N LYS A 72 -14.01 -5.50 -2.08
CA LYS A 72 -14.92 -6.66 -2.09
C LYS A 72 -14.57 -7.72 -3.14
N ASN A 73 -13.96 -7.29 -4.24
CA ASN A 73 -13.57 -8.17 -5.35
C ASN A 73 -12.07 -8.50 -5.35
N VAL A 74 -11.34 -8.06 -4.32
CA VAL A 74 -9.91 -8.30 -4.18
C VAL A 74 -9.71 -9.49 -3.25
N THR A 75 -9.09 -10.54 -3.77
CA THR A 75 -8.66 -11.67 -2.94
C THR A 75 -7.59 -11.19 -1.96
N THR A 76 -7.87 -11.35 -0.67
CA THR A 76 -6.88 -11.13 0.40
C THR A 76 -5.74 -12.11 0.25
N SER A 77 -4.51 -11.62 0.39
CA SER A 77 -3.35 -12.51 0.42
C SER A 77 -3.29 -13.24 1.75
N THR A 78 -2.97 -14.54 1.69
CA THR A 78 -2.68 -15.36 2.88
C THR A 78 -1.21 -15.24 3.31
N THR A 79 -0.37 -14.58 2.50
CA THR A 79 1.05 -14.40 2.77
C THR A 79 1.32 -13.00 3.30
N THR A 80 2.33 -12.91 4.16
CA THR A 80 2.84 -11.65 4.70
C THR A 80 4.21 -11.35 4.14
N GLU A 81 4.57 -10.06 4.08
CA GLU A 81 5.88 -9.58 3.70
C GLU A 81 6.41 -8.56 4.70
N LEU A 82 7.72 -8.31 4.66
CA LEU A 82 8.36 -7.29 5.50
C LEU A 82 8.04 -5.89 4.97
N MET A 83 7.99 -4.91 5.87
CA MET A 83 7.74 -3.51 5.50
C MET A 83 8.62 -2.97 4.36
N PRO A 84 9.94 -3.25 4.32
CA PRO A 84 10.76 -2.80 3.20
C PRO A 84 10.32 -3.37 1.85
N GLN A 85 9.93 -4.65 1.81
CA GLN A 85 9.43 -5.30 0.57
C GLN A 85 8.09 -4.71 0.14
N PHE A 86 7.23 -4.38 1.10
CA PHE A 86 6.01 -3.64 0.85
C PHE A 86 6.29 -2.27 0.24
N TRP A 87 7.26 -1.51 0.76
CA TRP A 87 7.61 -0.20 0.22
C TRP A 87 8.18 -0.28 -1.19
N GLU A 88 9.03 -1.26 -1.49
CA GLU A 88 9.54 -1.49 -2.86
C GLU A 88 8.38 -1.65 -3.87
N LYS A 89 7.32 -2.37 -3.47
CA LYS A 89 6.12 -2.55 -4.30
C LYS A 89 5.32 -1.24 -4.47
N VAL A 90 5.17 -0.48 -3.39
CA VAL A 90 4.49 0.82 -3.41
C VAL A 90 5.22 1.80 -4.31
N GLU A 91 6.54 1.94 -4.17
CA GLU A 91 7.37 2.82 -4.99
C GLU A 91 7.29 2.43 -6.47
N ARG A 92 7.44 1.13 -6.78
CA ARG A 92 7.32 0.62 -8.14
C ARG A 92 5.97 0.97 -8.76
N CYS A 93 4.88 0.85 -8.01
CA CYS A 93 3.56 1.18 -8.51
C CYS A 93 3.30 2.68 -8.65
N ILE A 94 3.82 3.51 -7.76
CA ILE A 94 3.76 4.97 -7.90
C ILE A 94 4.53 5.41 -9.16
N GLN A 95 5.73 4.86 -9.37
CA GLN A 95 6.54 5.16 -10.56
C GLN A 95 5.82 4.73 -11.83
N HIS A 96 5.28 3.51 -11.88
CA HIS A 96 4.50 3.03 -13.02
C HIS A 96 3.30 3.93 -13.32
N HIS A 97 2.56 4.34 -12.29
CA HIS A 97 1.39 5.20 -12.46
C HIS A 97 1.77 6.60 -12.99
N ASN A 98 2.89 7.15 -12.54
CA ASN A 98 3.37 8.45 -12.99
C ASN A 98 3.92 8.43 -14.43
N THR A 99 4.52 7.32 -14.87
CA THR A 99 5.00 7.18 -16.26
C THR A 99 3.87 6.97 -17.26
N GLN A 100 2.74 6.39 -16.84
CA GLN A 100 1.53 6.25 -17.65
C GLN A 100 0.66 7.52 -17.73
N LYS A 101 1.03 8.58 -16.99
CA LYS A 101 0.37 9.90 -17.02
C LYS A 101 1.00 10.88 -18.01
N GLN A 102 1.98 10.45 -18.81
CA GLN A 102 2.52 11.18 -19.98
C GLN A 102 1.80 10.75 -21.24
#